data_AF-A0A4Y7U8N1-F1
#
_entry.id   AF-A0A4Y7U8N1-F1
#
_cell.length_a   1.000
_cell.length_b   1.000
_cell.length_c   1.000
_cell.angle_alpha   90.00
_cell.angle_beta   90.00
_cell.angle_gamma   90.00
#
_symmetry.space_group_name_H-M   'P 1'
#
loop_
_entity.id
_entity.type
_entity.pdbx_description
1 polymer ?
#
loop_
_entity_poly.entity_id
_entity_poly.type
_entity_poly.pdbx_seq_one_letter_code
_entity_poly.pdbx_strand_id
1 'polypeptide(L)' 'MIEIFKTNVNSKRQSGRILKMLKRIFPNASFIFDLEDCDKILRVDHIESIQIATIKNEIINLGFVCEILED' A
#
# COMPACT_ATOMS: atom_id res chain seq x y z
N MET A 1 -2.02 9.31 -10.44
CA MET A 1 -3.33 8.74 -10.08
C MET A 1 -3.38 8.52 -8.58
N ILE A 2 -4.58 8.33 -8.01
CA ILE A 2 -4.77 7.89 -6.63
C ILE A 2 -5.34 6.47 -6.69
N GLU A 3 -4.78 5.56 -5.89
CA GLU A 3 -5.22 4.18 -5.80
C GLU A 3 -5.40 3.79 -4.33
N ILE A 4 -6.45 3.04 -4.01
CA ILE A 4 -6.74 2.58 -2.65
C ILE A 4 -6.66 1.06 -2.64
N PHE A 5 -5.90 0.53 -1.69
CA PHE A 5 -5.76 -0.89 -1.48
C PHE A 5 -6.36 -1.27 -0.13
N LYS A 6 -7.16 -2.33 -0.10
CA LYS A 6 -7.52 -3.05 1.13
C LYS A 6 -6.34 -3.89 1.58
N THR A 7 -6.02 -3.87 2.88
CA THR A 7 -4.91 -4.65 3.42
C THR A 7 -5.28 -5.35 4.74
N ASN A 8 -4.46 -6.29 5.19
CA ASN A 8 -4.57 -6.87 6.54
C ASN A 8 -3.59 -6.24 7.55
N VAL A 9 -2.97 -5.12 7.19
CA VAL A 9 -1.98 -4.41 8.03
C VAL A 9 -2.71 -3.77 9.21
N ASN A 10 -2.30 -4.11 10.43
CA ASN A 10 -3.05 -3.72 11.64
C ASN A 10 -2.21 -3.04 12.73
N SER A 11 -0.95 -2.72 12.42
CA SER A 11 -0.06 -2.08 13.40
C SER A 11 0.93 -1.12 12.74
N LYS A 12 1.32 -0.08 13.50
CA LYS A 12 2.34 0.90 13.08
C LYS A 12 3.68 0.25 12.71
N ARG A 13 4.02 -0.86 13.36
CA ARG A 13 5.25 -1.61 13.07
C ARG A 13 5.20 -2.26 11.68
N GLN A 14 4.09 -2.89 11.33
CA GLN A 14 3.90 -3.52 10.02
C GLN A 14 3.85 -2.46 8.92
N SER A 15 3.02 -1.41 9.09
CA SER A 15 2.92 -0.33 8.11
C SER A 15 4.27 0.37 7.90
N GLY A 16 5.02 0.65 8.96
CA GLY A 16 6.35 1.24 8.86
C GLY A 16 7.34 0.39 8.04
N ARG A 17 7.30 -0.94 8.18
CA ARG A 17 8.12 -1.85 7.37
C ARG A 17 7.76 -1.78 5.89
N ILE A 18 6.47 -1.79 5.58
CA ILE A 18 5.97 -1.72 4.20
C ILE A 18 6.31 -0.37 3.57
N LEU A 19 6.03 0.74 4.28
CA LEU A 19 6.32 2.10 3.81
C LEU A 19 7.81 2.30 3.51
N LYS A 20 8.70 1.77 4.35
CA LYS A 20 10.15 1.85 4.11
C LYS A 20 10.56 1.13 2.82
N MET A 21 9.95 -0.02 2.54
CA MET A 21 10.20 -0.77 1.31
C MET A 21 9.63 -0.04 0.09
N LEU A 22 8.37 0.39 0.14
CA LEU A 22 7.70 1.06 -0.98
C LEU A 22 8.38 2.37 -1.34
N LYS A 23 8.77 3.19 -0.36
CA LYS A 23 9.51 4.45 -0.60
C LYS A 23 10.89 4.23 -1.22
N ARG A 24 11.49 3.05 -1.07
CA ARG A 24 12.76 2.71 -1.73
C ARG A 24 12.57 2.41 -3.21
N ILE A 25 11.43 1.81 -3.57
CA ILE A 25 11.11 1.43 -4.96
C ILE A 25 10.48 2.62 -5.70
N PHE A 26 9.61 3.36 -5.03
CA PHE A 26 8.82 4.48 -5.57
C PHE A 26 9.06 5.75 -4.74
N PRO A 27 10.24 6.39 -4.87
CA PRO A 27 10.60 7.54 -4.04
C PRO A 27 9.70 8.76 -4.25
N ASN A 28 9.06 8.85 -5.41
CA ASN A 28 8.18 9.97 -5.77
C ASN A 28 6.71 9.72 -5.42
N ALA A 29 6.34 8.51 -4.98
CA ALA A 29 4.98 8.16 -4.63
C ALA A 29 4.70 8.47 -3.15
N SER A 30 3.46 8.84 -2.87
CA SER A 30 2.96 9.03 -1.50
C SER A 30 2.21 7.77 -1.06
N PHE A 31 2.44 7.33 0.18
CA PHE A 31 1.84 6.13 0.74
C PHE A 31 1.33 6.44 2.15
N ILE A 32 0.04 6.22 2.40
CA ILE A 32 -0.61 6.49 3.69
C ILE A 32 -1.45 5.27 4.07
N PHE A 33 -1.14 4.68 5.22
CA PHE A 33 -2.01 3.66 5.82
C PHE A 33 -3.05 4.32 6.71
N ASP A 34 -4.31 3.93 6.56
CA ASP A 34 -5.34 4.14 7.55
C ASP A 34 -5.59 2.82 8.28
N LEU A 35 -5.13 2.73 9.52
CA LEU A 35 -5.27 1.53 10.35
C LEU A 35 -6.55 1.55 11.18
N GLU A 36 -7.23 2.69 11.25
CA GLU A 36 -8.49 2.89 11.99
C GLU A 36 -9.70 2.61 11.08
N ASP A 37 -9.51 2.72 9.76
CA ASP A 37 -10.48 2.30 8.77
C ASP A 37 -10.84 0.81 8.90
N CYS A 38 -12.13 0.49 8.75
CA CYS A 38 -12.68 -0.86 8.87
C CYS A 38 -12.01 -1.86 7.91
N ASP A 39 -11.65 -1.39 6.71
CA ASP A 39 -10.99 -2.18 5.67
C ASP A 39 -9.46 -2.09 5.73
N LYS A 40 -8.89 -1.30 6.64
CA LYS A 40 -7.44 -1.13 6.85
C LYS A 40 -6.72 -0.82 5.54
N ILE A 41 -7.00 0.36 5.02
CA ILE A 41 -6.59 0.74 3.68
C ILE A 41 -5.16 1.28 3.61
N LEU A 42 -4.54 1.09 2.45
CA LEU A 42 -3.36 1.81 2.00
C LEU A 42 -3.77 2.71 0.83
N ARG A 43 -3.69 4.03 1.03
CA ARG A 43 -3.83 5.01 -0.02
C ARG A 43 -2.47 5.29 -0.67
N VAL A 44 -2.45 5.31 -2.00
CA VAL A 44 -1.26 5.60 -2.79
C VAL A 44 -1.56 6.73 -3.77
N ASP A 45 -0.76 7.80 -3.70
CA ASP A 45 -0.83 8.92 -4.64
C ASP A 45 0.47 9.01 -5.46
N HIS A 46 0.41 9.73 -6.58
CA HIS A 46 1.55 9.98 -7.49
C HIS A 46 2.16 8.71 -8.11
N ILE A 47 1.31 7.73 -8.42
CA ILE A 47 1.69 6.54 -9.18
C ILE A 47 1.11 6.51 -10.59
N GLU A 48 1.77 5.73 -11.44
CA GLU A 48 1.32 5.33 -12.76
C GLU A 48 0.60 3.98 -12.71
N SER A 49 -0.35 3.73 -13.62
CA SER A 49 -1.14 2.49 -13.62
C SER A 49 -0.27 1.23 -13.76
N ILE A 50 0.87 1.31 -14.44
CA ILE A 50 1.82 0.19 -14.57
C ILE A 50 2.45 -0.21 -13.22
N GLN A 51 2.49 0.70 -12.24
CA GLN A 51 3.11 0.47 -10.93
C GLN A 51 2.16 -0.21 -9.94
N ILE A 52 0.85 -0.19 -10.19
CA ILE A 52 -0.18 -0.76 -9.29
C ILE A 52 0.08 -2.25 -9.03
N ALA A 53 0.33 -3.02 -10.08
CA ALA A 53 0.61 -4.45 -9.98
C ALA A 53 1.89 -4.73 -9.17
N THR A 54 2.93 -3.91 -9.37
CA THR A 54 4.18 -4.03 -8.61
C THR A 54 3.98 -3.73 -7.13
N ILE A 55 3.26 -2.66 -6.78
CA ILE A 55 2.94 -2.32 -5.38
C ILE A 55 2.21 -3.47 -4.69
N LYS A 56 1.18 -4.01 -5.35
CA LYS A 56 0.42 -5.18 -4.85
C LYS A 56 1.36 -6.36 -4.59
N ASN A 57 2.18 -6.73 -5.57
CA ASN A 57 3.07 -7.88 -5.46
C ASN A 57 4.12 -7.72 -4.36
N GLU A 58 4.70 -6.52 -4.20
CA GLU A 58 5.68 -6.26 -3.14
C GLU A 58 5.08 -6.40 -1.73
N ILE A 59 3.82 -5.97 -1.55
CA ILE A 59 3.12 -6.12 -0.27
C ILE A 59 2.80 -7.60 0.00
N ILE A 60 2.37 -8.34 -1.02
CA ILE A 60 2.11 -9.80 -0.94
C ILE A 60 3.39 -10.58 -0.63
N ASN A 61 4.51 -10.22 -1.27
CA ASN A 61 5.82 -10.85 -1.03
C ASN A 61 6.33 -10.62 0.40
N LEU A 62 5.87 -9.57 1.08
CA LEU A 62 6.14 -9.33 2.50
C LEU A 62 5.23 -10.15 3.45
N GLY A 63 4.27 -10.91 2.92
CA GLY A 63 3.36 -11.77 3.67
C GLY A 63 2.04 -11.10 4.07
N PHE A 64 1.64 -10.02 3.39
CA PHE A 64 0.40 -9.28 3.68
C PHE A 64 -0.63 -9.46 2.57
N VAL A 65 -1.91 -9.27 2.91
CA VAL A 65 -2.99 -9.17 1.93
C VAL A 65 -2.98 -7.75 1.36
N CYS A 66 -3.15 -7.63 0.05
CA CYS A 66 -3.25 -6.37 -0.66
C CYS A 66 -4.16 -6.56 -1.88
N GLU A 67 -5.30 -5.88 -1.87
CA GLU A 67 -6.30 -5.95 -2.95
C GLU A 67 -6.70 -4.54 -3.33
N ILE A 68 -6.94 -4.29 -4.62
CA ILE A 68 -7.46 -3.00 -5.06
C ILE A 68 -8.89 -2.89 -4.53
N LEU A 69 -9.20 -1.76 -3.92
CA LEU A 69 -10.56 -1.43 -3.51
C LEU A 69 -11.16 -0.59 -4.64
N GLU A 70 -11.85 -1.26 -5.56
CA GLU A 70 -12.68 -0.61 -6.58
C GLU A 70 -13.96 -0.12 -5.90
N ASP A 71 -14.39 1.12 -6.19
CA ASP A 71 -15.68 1.68 -5.73
C ASP A 71 -16.88 0.80 -6.13
#